data_AF-A0A540MQE5-F1
#
_entry.id   AF-A0A540MQE5-F1
#
_cell.length_a   1.000
_cell.length_b   1.000
_cell.length_c   1.000
_cell.angle_alpha   90.00
_cell.angle_beta   90.00
_cell.angle_gamma   90.00
#
_symmetry.space_group_name_H-M   'P 1'
#
loop_
_entity.id
_entity.type
_entity.pdbx_description
1 polymer ?
#
loop_
_entity_poly.entity_id
_entity_poly.type
_entity_poly.pdbx_seq_one_letter_code
_entity_poly.pdbx_strand_id
1 'polypeptide(L)'
;MSKRKAAAAGPIKESSQTTKVKETDVSLSAWIRKHESFVANYTIILPLGGPAPDRESLFTPVLEMLELVRSPSGEIRTLPFLVACRHTAPITLQFGEPLNRVRTSIFACAVPMERIYRSNPSKFEYLYSLVNHDVKTNTLFNSTSVSLVWLTRYMDFLVELFRNLREHPPDWVTIRAVYNAYAKTLIKWHDEKILGNKYAREKDLLLKVIGGNGDVMGDMENFCTSFTPLLKQNHEFLAGVDDLKLFRASLVAKVPSMCPKKRKMGKTMFAPALEELESVKSESKEILTKHFLESCNKILPVLAEFGTAVYPVTFDIRTCVVRLQYGYSSDPSKFNYLFSLVQFETLPSKFNYSSYPFETFSLALLTRNMDFVVELFRNLLEHPEWFTIEACKDSYGKTLKIWLERKKWFNPNLPLKRVIPELSTDREKFMEKIEGNGDVMGDIKKFCSIFTPLIKEIDKFLASLGSDRTKLLIDGERPS
;
A
#
# COMPACT_ATOMS: atom_id res chain seq x y z
N MET A 1 -40.53 -68.09 -0.82
CA MET A 1 -40.12 -67.71 0.55
C MET A 1 -38.65 -68.08 0.73
N SER A 2 -37.72 -67.14 0.60
CA SER A 2 -36.29 -67.40 0.84
C SER A 2 -35.78 -66.53 1.98
N LYS A 3 -35.20 -67.18 2.99
CA LYS A 3 -34.77 -66.62 4.27
C LYS A 3 -33.52 -65.77 4.09
N ARG A 4 -33.53 -64.57 4.70
CA ARG A 4 -32.39 -63.67 4.86
C ARG A 4 -31.28 -64.35 5.67
N LYS A 5 -30.03 -64.27 5.18
CA LYS A 5 -28.80 -64.45 5.97
C LYS A 5 -28.14 -63.08 6.09
N ALA A 6 -27.94 -62.62 7.32
CA ALA A 6 -27.22 -61.40 7.64
C ALA A 6 -25.71 -61.61 7.46
N ALA A 7 -25.05 -60.68 6.77
CA ALA A 7 -23.60 -60.58 6.71
C ALA A 7 -23.15 -59.44 7.65
N ALA A 8 -22.12 -59.72 8.44
CA ALA A 8 -21.57 -58.85 9.48
C ALA A 8 -20.96 -57.56 8.89
N ALA A 9 -21.24 -56.43 9.53
CA ALA A 9 -20.55 -55.17 9.30
C ALA A 9 -19.25 -55.16 10.11
N GLY A 10 -18.10 -55.03 9.42
CA GLY A 10 -16.82 -54.69 10.05
C GLY A 10 -16.76 -53.20 10.44
N PRO A 11 -15.85 -52.80 11.34
CA PRO A 11 -15.80 -51.43 11.85
C PRO A 11 -15.33 -50.46 10.76
N ILE A 12 -16.13 -49.42 10.54
CA ILE A 12 -15.79 -48.26 9.71
C ILE A 12 -14.69 -47.49 10.45
N LYS A 13 -13.50 -47.40 9.86
CA LYS A 13 -12.44 -46.48 10.31
C LYS A 13 -12.93 -45.05 10.12
N GLU A 14 -13.26 -44.36 11.21
CA GLU A 14 -13.35 -42.90 11.21
C GLU A 14 -11.98 -42.31 10.85
N SER A 15 -12.00 -41.42 9.86
CA SER A 15 -10.82 -40.91 9.18
C SER A 15 -10.06 -39.88 10.02
N SER A 16 -8.73 -39.98 9.98
CA SER A 16 -7.75 -39.11 10.64
C SER A 16 -7.66 -37.68 10.06
N GLN A 17 -8.72 -37.16 9.45
CA GLN A 17 -8.75 -35.82 8.85
C GLN A 17 -9.17 -34.72 9.83
N THR A 18 -10.01 -35.02 10.83
CA THR A 18 -10.50 -34.04 11.82
C THR A 18 -9.48 -33.65 12.88
N THR A 19 -8.48 -34.50 13.15
CA THR A 19 -7.44 -34.25 14.17
C THR A 19 -6.34 -33.31 13.68
N LYS A 20 -5.94 -33.39 12.40
CA LYS A 20 -4.85 -32.57 11.83
C LYS A 20 -5.22 -31.10 11.60
N VAL A 21 -6.47 -30.80 11.25
CA VAL A 21 -6.95 -29.41 11.05
C VAL A 21 -6.90 -28.63 12.37
N LYS A 22 -7.22 -29.28 13.51
CA LYS A 22 -7.14 -28.68 14.84
C LYS A 22 -5.71 -28.36 15.28
N GLU A 23 -4.75 -29.19 14.93
CA GLU A 23 -3.34 -29.03 15.34
C GLU A 23 -2.67 -27.83 14.64
N THR A 24 -3.02 -27.59 13.37
CA THR A 24 -2.52 -26.43 12.62
C THR A 24 -3.09 -25.09 13.07
N ASP A 25 -4.37 -25.06 13.49
CA ASP A 25 -4.99 -23.86 14.06
C ASP A 25 -4.41 -23.50 15.43
N VAL A 26 -4.06 -24.51 16.22
CA VAL A 26 -3.36 -24.36 17.51
C VAL A 26 -1.94 -23.82 17.29
N SER A 27 -1.22 -24.32 16.28
CA SER A 27 0.13 -23.86 15.94
C SER A 27 0.15 -22.40 15.44
N LEU A 28 -0.78 -22.03 14.55
CA LEU A 28 -0.93 -20.64 14.10
C LEU A 28 -1.31 -19.70 15.24
N SER A 29 -2.22 -20.11 16.12
CA SER A 29 -2.60 -19.33 17.30
C SER A 29 -1.46 -19.21 18.32
N ALA A 30 -0.64 -20.24 18.48
CA ALA A 30 0.56 -20.20 19.32
C ALA A 30 1.62 -19.27 18.73
N TRP A 31 1.83 -19.31 17.41
CA TRP A 31 2.72 -18.39 16.71
C TRP A 31 2.26 -16.94 16.84
N ILE A 32 0.96 -16.67 16.65
CA ILE A 32 0.39 -15.32 16.80
C ILE A 32 0.63 -14.80 18.22
N ARG A 33 0.39 -15.61 19.26
CA ARG A 33 0.68 -15.24 20.65
C ARG A 33 2.17 -15.01 20.91
N LYS A 34 3.05 -15.82 20.32
CA LYS A 34 4.52 -15.67 20.44
C LYS A 34 5.00 -14.36 19.83
N HIS A 35 4.42 -13.96 18.70
CA HIS A 35 4.84 -12.80 17.90
C HIS A 35 3.88 -11.61 17.98
N GLU A 36 2.89 -11.63 18.88
CA GLU A 36 1.88 -10.56 19.03
C GLU A 36 2.53 -9.21 19.37
N SER A 37 3.65 -9.23 20.10
CA SER A 37 4.49 -8.05 20.38
C SER A 37 5.33 -7.60 19.17
N PHE A 38 5.71 -8.52 18.28
CA PHE A 38 6.45 -8.23 17.05
C PHE A 38 5.51 -7.64 15.96
N VAL A 39 4.29 -8.16 15.87
CA VAL A 39 3.19 -7.73 15.01
C VAL A 39 2.57 -6.41 15.50
N ALA A 40 2.38 -6.22 16.80
CA ALA A 40 1.89 -4.94 17.34
C ALA A 40 2.91 -3.79 17.17
N ASN A 41 4.19 -4.10 17.01
CA ASN A 41 5.29 -3.15 16.89
C ASN A 41 5.78 -2.90 15.45
N TYR A 42 4.99 -3.18 14.41
CA TYR A 42 5.29 -2.75 13.03
C TYR A 42 5.55 -1.24 12.86
N THR A 43 5.24 -0.47 13.90
CA THR A 43 5.37 0.99 13.92
C THR A 43 6.63 1.49 14.62
N ILE A 44 7.39 0.65 15.33
CA ILE A 44 8.66 1.09 15.91
C ILE A 44 9.69 1.05 14.78
N ILE A 45 10.16 2.23 14.38
CA ILE A 45 11.51 2.39 13.83
C ILE A 45 12.40 1.69 14.85
N LEU A 46 12.80 0.45 14.56
CA LEU A 46 13.87 -0.19 15.30
C LEU A 46 15.02 0.81 15.22
N PRO A 47 15.50 1.32 16.36
CA PRO A 47 16.43 2.43 16.36
C PRO A 47 17.56 2.07 15.41
N LEU A 48 17.99 3.04 14.59
CA LEU A 48 19.15 2.95 13.71
C LEU A 48 20.47 2.73 14.49
N GLY A 49 20.41 2.23 15.73
CA GLY A 49 21.50 2.07 16.66
C GLY A 49 21.93 0.61 16.75
N GLY A 50 23.07 0.32 16.12
CA GLY A 50 24.02 -0.72 16.50
C GLY A 50 23.55 -2.18 16.60
N PRO A 51 24.50 -3.13 16.71
CA PRO A 51 24.16 -4.49 17.10
C PRO A 51 23.63 -4.49 18.54
N ALA A 52 22.38 -4.87 18.74
CA ALA A 52 21.85 -5.19 20.06
C ALA A 52 22.39 -6.59 20.46
N PRO A 53 23.14 -6.74 21.57
CA PRO A 53 23.93 -7.94 21.86
C PRO A 53 23.17 -9.27 22.01
N ASP A 54 21.83 -9.29 22.10
CA ASP A 54 21.04 -10.49 22.43
C ASP A 54 19.86 -10.73 21.49
N ARG A 55 19.92 -10.23 20.26
CA ARG A 55 18.79 -10.30 19.33
C ARG A 55 18.84 -11.57 18.46
N GLU A 56 17.74 -12.31 18.39
CA GLU A 56 17.52 -13.34 17.36
C GLU A 56 17.48 -12.74 15.95
N SER A 57 17.72 -13.59 14.95
CA SER A 57 17.67 -13.23 13.53
C SER A 57 16.33 -12.65 13.13
N LEU A 58 16.37 -11.64 12.26
CA LEU A 58 15.17 -11.08 11.64
C LEU A 58 14.45 -12.07 10.73
N PHE A 59 15.11 -13.15 10.33
CA PHE A 59 14.51 -14.23 9.55
C PHE A 59 13.70 -15.19 10.41
N THR A 60 13.99 -15.33 11.71
CA THR A 60 13.36 -16.32 12.60
C THR A 60 11.82 -16.32 12.53
N PRO A 61 11.12 -15.18 12.69
CA PRO A 61 9.65 -15.17 12.63
C PRO A 61 9.10 -15.61 11.27
N VAL A 62 9.83 -15.30 10.20
CA VAL A 62 9.43 -15.65 8.82
C VAL A 62 9.64 -17.13 8.57
N LEU A 63 10.78 -17.68 9.00
CA LEU A 63 11.10 -19.11 8.86
C LEU A 63 10.09 -19.97 9.63
N GLU A 64 9.76 -19.61 10.88
CA GLU A 64 8.71 -20.28 11.65
C GLU A 64 7.35 -20.23 10.95
N MET A 65 6.99 -19.09 10.35
CA MET A 65 5.73 -18.97 9.62
C MET A 65 5.71 -19.79 8.32
N LEU A 66 6.86 -19.96 7.66
CA LEU A 66 6.96 -20.71 6.40
C LEU A 66 6.60 -22.19 6.57
N GLU A 67 6.88 -22.77 7.74
CA GLU A 67 6.43 -24.12 8.12
C GLU A 67 4.89 -24.25 8.11
N LEU A 68 4.19 -23.13 8.33
CA LEU A 68 2.74 -23.05 8.34
C LEU A 68 2.16 -22.62 6.99
N VAL A 69 2.95 -22.27 5.97
CA VAL A 69 2.39 -21.79 4.70
C VAL A 69 1.71 -22.90 3.91
N ARG A 70 2.31 -24.09 3.84
CA ARG A 70 1.74 -25.21 3.10
C ARG A 70 0.78 -26.01 3.97
N SER A 71 -0.37 -26.38 3.41
CA SER A 71 -1.22 -27.43 3.95
C SER A 71 -0.59 -28.81 3.70
N PRO A 72 -1.06 -29.87 4.37
CA PRO A 72 -0.66 -31.24 4.06
C PRO A 72 -0.97 -31.68 2.61
N SER A 73 -1.94 -31.04 1.95
CA SER A 73 -2.29 -31.25 0.53
C SER A 73 -1.36 -30.49 -0.44
N GLY A 74 -0.44 -29.67 0.07
CA GLY A 74 0.47 -28.85 -0.74
C GLY A 74 -0.13 -27.51 -1.20
N GLU A 75 -1.34 -27.18 -0.76
CA GLU A 75 -2.00 -25.90 -1.04
C GLU A 75 -1.41 -24.79 -0.18
N ILE A 76 -1.37 -23.57 -0.73
CA ILE A 76 -0.86 -22.40 -0.01
C ILE A 76 -1.98 -21.82 0.84
N ARG A 77 -1.81 -21.80 2.17
CA ARG A 77 -2.76 -21.17 3.10
C ARG A 77 -2.64 -19.66 3.05
N THR A 78 -3.78 -18.98 2.92
CA THR A 78 -3.87 -17.53 2.71
C THR A 78 -3.19 -16.75 3.83
N LEU A 79 -3.64 -16.94 5.08
CA LEU A 79 -3.19 -16.13 6.20
C LEU A 79 -1.70 -16.37 6.52
N PRO A 80 -1.21 -17.62 6.66
CA PRO A 80 0.21 -17.88 6.84
C PRO A 80 1.10 -17.28 5.75
N PHE A 81 0.71 -17.39 4.48
CA PHE A 81 1.46 -16.79 3.37
C PHE A 81 1.57 -15.27 3.48
N LEU A 82 0.44 -14.58 3.70
CA LEU A 82 0.42 -13.12 3.84
C LEU A 82 1.20 -12.65 5.07
N VAL A 83 1.13 -13.41 6.16
CA VAL A 83 1.90 -13.15 7.38
C VAL A 83 3.40 -13.30 7.09
N ALA A 84 3.84 -14.39 6.45
CA ALA A 84 5.25 -14.59 6.07
C ALA A 84 5.75 -13.43 5.19
N CYS A 85 4.99 -13.02 4.18
CA CYS A 85 5.33 -11.89 3.32
C CYS A 85 5.49 -10.58 4.12
N ARG A 86 4.55 -10.23 5.01
CA ARG A 86 4.66 -8.99 5.80
C ARG A 86 5.82 -9.02 6.80
N HIS A 87 6.15 -10.18 7.35
CA HIS A 87 7.25 -10.34 8.29
C HIS A 87 8.64 -10.24 7.64
N THR A 88 8.72 -10.14 6.32
CA THR A 88 9.96 -9.78 5.63
C THR A 88 10.27 -8.28 5.73
N ALA A 89 9.29 -7.46 6.12
CA ALA A 89 9.43 -6.01 6.19
C ALA A 89 10.54 -5.50 7.12
N PRO A 90 10.75 -6.05 8.34
CA PRO A 90 11.84 -5.62 9.21
C PRO A 90 13.22 -5.82 8.59
N ILE A 91 13.38 -6.83 7.74
CA ILE A 91 14.62 -7.09 7.00
C ILE A 91 14.82 -5.98 5.96
N THR A 92 13.78 -5.64 5.19
CA THR A 92 13.85 -4.58 4.17
C THR A 92 14.15 -3.18 4.74
N LEU A 93 13.75 -2.89 5.98
CA LEU A 93 14.05 -1.62 6.66
C LEU A 93 15.56 -1.39 6.83
N GLN A 94 16.35 -2.45 6.96
CA GLN A 94 17.80 -2.33 7.17
C GLN A 94 18.56 -1.85 5.93
N PHE A 95 17.90 -1.83 4.77
CA PHE A 95 18.46 -1.37 3.50
C PHE A 95 18.17 0.11 3.20
N GLY A 96 17.43 0.81 4.08
CA GLY A 96 17.13 2.24 3.93
C GLY A 96 16.02 2.57 2.92
N GLU A 97 16.00 3.82 2.45
CA GLU A 97 14.96 4.37 1.55
C GLU A 97 14.73 3.54 0.28
N PRO A 98 15.75 2.96 -0.40
CA PRO A 98 15.54 2.22 -1.63
C PRO A 98 14.60 1.02 -1.50
N LEU A 99 14.61 0.31 -0.37
CA LEU A 99 13.72 -0.84 -0.15
C LEU A 99 12.43 -0.49 0.61
N ASN A 100 12.29 0.73 1.11
CA ASN A 100 11.03 1.18 1.73
C ASN A 100 9.86 1.11 0.74
N ARG A 101 10.10 1.36 -0.55
CA ARG A 101 9.07 1.24 -1.60
C ARG A 101 8.59 -0.20 -1.79
N VAL A 102 9.52 -1.16 -1.75
CA VAL A 102 9.22 -2.60 -1.84
C VAL A 102 8.41 -3.03 -0.61
N ARG A 103 8.84 -2.60 0.58
CA ARG A 103 8.11 -2.83 1.83
C ARG A 103 6.66 -2.35 1.77
N THR A 104 6.43 -1.06 1.48
CA THR A 104 5.07 -0.51 1.39
C THR A 104 4.25 -1.26 0.35
N SER A 105 4.88 -1.63 -0.75
CA SER A 105 4.22 -2.37 -1.81
C SER A 105 3.73 -3.74 -1.38
N ILE A 106 4.55 -4.50 -0.63
CA ILE A 106 4.17 -5.79 -0.03
C ILE A 106 2.96 -5.62 0.89
N PHE A 107 2.97 -4.63 1.79
CA PHE A 107 1.83 -4.35 2.67
C PHE A 107 0.57 -3.98 1.88
N ALA A 108 0.70 -3.08 0.91
CA ALA A 108 -0.43 -2.63 0.10
C ALA A 108 -1.06 -3.77 -0.72
N CYS A 109 -0.26 -4.77 -1.14
CA CYS A 109 -0.77 -5.99 -1.77
C CYS A 109 -1.46 -6.94 -0.76
N ALA A 110 -0.95 -7.06 0.47
CA ALA A 110 -1.54 -7.96 1.47
C ALA A 110 -2.91 -7.48 2.00
N VAL A 111 -3.08 -6.17 2.21
CA VAL A 111 -4.30 -5.57 2.78
C VAL A 111 -5.62 -6.01 2.11
N PRO A 112 -5.77 -5.94 0.78
CA PRO A 112 -7.00 -6.37 0.13
C PRO A 112 -7.24 -7.88 0.26
N MET A 113 -6.19 -8.70 0.15
CA MET A 113 -6.29 -10.15 0.32
C MET A 113 -6.74 -10.52 1.73
N GLU A 114 -6.20 -9.85 2.76
CA GLU A 114 -6.62 -10.05 4.15
C GLU A 114 -8.07 -9.61 4.39
N ARG A 115 -8.52 -8.54 3.74
CA ARG A 115 -9.90 -8.07 3.87
C ARG A 115 -10.88 -9.14 3.37
N ILE A 116 -10.61 -9.71 2.20
CA ILE A 116 -11.45 -10.77 1.64
C ILE A 116 -11.35 -12.03 2.51
N TYR A 117 -10.15 -12.42 2.94
CA TYR A 117 -9.98 -13.53 3.88
C TYR A 117 -10.84 -13.36 5.14
N ARG A 118 -10.78 -12.19 5.80
CA ARG A 118 -11.57 -11.90 7.02
C ARG A 118 -13.08 -11.93 6.79
N SER A 119 -13.55 -11.72 5.56
CA SER A 119 -14.98 -11.79 5.27
C SER A 119 -15.52 -13.21 5.40
N ASN A 120 -14.71 -14.22 5.10
CA ASN A 120 -15.06 -15.63 5.25
C ASN A 120 -13.80 -16.51 5.30
N PRO A 121 -13.18 -16.68 6.49
CA PRO A 121 -11.90 -17.38 6.63
C PRO A 121 -11.91 -18.83 6.12
N SER A 122 -13.03 -19.56 6.26
CA SER A 122 -13.13 -20.94 5.79
C SER A 122 -13.22 -21.02 4.27
N LYS A 123 -13.97 -20.11 3.63
CA LYS A 123 -14.05 -20.03 2.16
C LYS A 123 -12.71 -19.64 1.53
N PHE A 124 -11.95 -18.79 2.21
CA PHE A 124 -10.69 -18.23 1.72
C PHE A 124 -9.47 -18.79 2.44
N GLU A 125 -9.58 -20.00 3.00
CA GLU A 125 -8.48 -20.67 3.70
C GLU A 125 -7.24 -20.79 2.81
N TYR A 126 -7.45 -21.10 1.54
CA TYR A 126 -6.41 -21.24 0.52
C TYR A 126 -6.27 -20.02 -0.37
N LEU A 127 -5.02 -19.66 -0.69
CA LEU A 127 -4.64 -18.42 -1.36
C LEU A 127 -5.36 -18.23 -2.70
N TYR A 128 -5.48 -19.31 -3.47
CA TYR A 128 -6.06 -19.28 -4.81
C TYR A 128 -7.59 -19.17 -4.79
N SER A 129 -8.24 -19.45 -3.66
CA SER A 129 -9.67 -19.18 -3.49
C SER A 129 -9.99 -17.69 -3.60
N LEU A 130 -9.04 -16.80 -3.27
CA LEU A 130 -9.17 -15.36 -3.47
C LEU A 130 -9.24 -15.00 -4.96
N VAL A 131 -8.29 -15.49 -5.76
CA VAL A 131 -8.24 -15.23 -7.20
C VAL A 131 -9.44 -15.85 -7.92
N ASN A 132 -9.81 -17.08 -7.55
CA ASN A 132 -11.00 -17.73 -8.09
C ASN A 132 -12.28 -16.95 -7.78
N HIS A 133 -12.34 -16.25 -6.65
CA HIS A 133 -13.46 -15.38 -6.32
C HIS A 133 -13.50 -14.13 -7.18
N ASP A 134 -12.35 -13.50 -7.43
CA ASP A 134 -12.26 -12.35 -8.36
C ASP A 134 -12.71 -12.75 -9.78
N VAL A 135 -12.27 -13.92 -10.27
CA VAL A 135 -12.71 -14.49 -11.56
C VAL A 135 -14.23 -14.68 -11.60
N LYS A 136 -14.79 -15.36 -10.59
CA LYS A 136 -16.23 -15.68 -10.55
C LYS A 136 -17.13 -14.46 -10.44
N THR A 137 -16.67 -13.41 -9.77
CA THR A 137 -17.41 -12.17 -9.60
C THR A 137 -17.23 -11.20 -10.78
N ASN A 138 -16.46 -11.61 -11.81
CA ASN A 138 -15.99 -10.74 -12.89
C ASN A 138 -15.31 -9.48 -12.36
N THR A 139 -14.63 -9.63 -11.23
CA THR A 139 -13.83 -8.59 -10.60
C THR A 139 -12.36 -8.97 -10.64
N LEU A 140 -11.90 -9.59 -11.73
CA LEU A 140 -10.48 -9.86 -12.02
C LEU A 140 -9.59 -8.62 -11.86
N PHE A 141 -10.19 -7.43 -11.99
CA PHE A 141 -9.57 -6.12 -11.82
C PHE A 141 -9.69 -5.56 -10.39
N ASN A 142 -10.45 -6.21 -9.52
CA ASN A 142 -10.45 -5.96 -8.08
C ASN A 142 -9.20 -6.57 -7.44
N SER A 143 -8.86 -5.95 -6.32
CA SER A 143 -7.52 -5.88 -5.78
C SER A 143 -6.79 -7.20 -5.46
N THR A 144 -7.41 -8.40 -5.39
CA THR A 144 -6.68 -9.58 -4.86
C THR A 144 -5.84 -10.31 -5.90
N SER A 145 -6.33 -10.52 -7.11
CA SER A 145 -5.59 -11.14 -8.22
C SER A 145 -4.38 -10.29 -8.63
N VAL A 146 -4.61 -8.99 -8.83
CA VAL A 146 -3.55 -8.01 -9.09
C VAL A 146 -2.56 -7.94 -7.91
N SER A 147 -3.06 -7.97 -6.67
CA SER A 147 -2.16 -7.94 -5.50
C SER A 147 -1.33 -9.19 -5.37
N LEU A 148 -1.85 -10.37 -5.72
CA LEU A 148 -1.09 -11.61 -5.66
C LEU A 148 0.03 -11.64 -6.71
N VAL A 149 -0.25 -11.17 -7.94
CA VAL A 149 0.77 -11.00 -8.99
C VAL A 149 1.91 -10.10 -8.49
N TRP A 150 1.58 -8.92 -7.97
CA TRP A 150 2.59 -7.97 -7.50
C TRP A 150 3.32 -8.44 -6.25
N LEU A 151 2.60 -9.03 -5.29
CA LEU A 151 3.22 -9.61 -4.10
C LEU A 151 4.23 -10.68 -4.49
N THR A 152 3.86 -11.57 -5.41
CA THR A 152 4.77 -12.62 -5.93
C THR A 152 6.03 -12.00 -6.55
N ARG A 153 5.89 -10.95 -7.38
CA ARG A 153 7.03 -10.23 -7.98
C ARG A 153 7.94 -9.55 -6.97
N TYR A 154 7.39 -8.94 -5.91
CA TYR A 154 8.20 -8.35 -4.84
C TYR A 154 8.92 -9.41 -4.02
N MET A 155 8.28 -10.56 -3.79
CA MET A 155 8.93 -11.68 -3.12
C MET A 155 10.02 -12.33 -3.99
N ASP A 156 9.85 -12.43 -5.31
CA ASP A 156 10.92 -12.86 -6.23
C ASP A 156 12.15 -11.98 -6.08
N PHE A 157 11.94 -10.67 -6.04
CA PHE A 157 13.00 -9.69 -5.83
C PHE A 157 13.73 -9.89 -4.48
N LEU A 158 13.00 -10.13 -3.38
CA LEU A 158 13.62 -10.37 -2.08
C LEU A 158 14.40 -11.69 -2.03
N VAL A 159 13.86 -12.76 -2.63
CA VAL A 159 14.57 -14.04 -2.75
C VAL A 159 15.87 -13.87 -3.56
N GLU A 160 15.83 -13.13 -4.68
CA GLU A 160 17.01 -12.84 -5.48
C GLU A 160 18.02 -11.96 -4.74
N LEU A 161 17.55 -10.97 -3.98
CA LEU A 161 18.40 -10.10 -3.16
C LEU A 161 19.17 -10.89 -2.10
N PHE A 162 18.48 -11.70 -1.30
CA PHE A 162 19.13 -12.48 -0.24
C PHE A 162 20.08 -13.53 -0.81
N ARG A 163 19.73 -14.14 -1.94
CA ARG A 163 20.63 -15.04 -2.68
C ARG A 163 21.90 -14.32 -3.15
N ASN A 164 21.77 -13.13 -3.74
CA ASN A 164 22.92 -12.32 -4.14
C ASN A 164 23.82 -11.91 -2.95
N LEU A 165 23.22 -11.59 -1.78
CA LEU A 165 23.99 -11.24 -0.58
C LEU A 165 24.81 -12.43 -0.07
N ARG A 166 24.24 -13.63 -0.12
CA ARG A 166 24.87 -14.88 0.31
C ARG A 166 25.95 -15.37 -0.66
N GLU A 167 25.66 -15.42 -1.95
CA GLU A 167 26.49 -16.08 -2.97
C GLU A 167 27.69 -15.24 -3.44
N HIS A 168 27.68 -13.92 -3.16
CA HIS A 168 28.75 -13.01 -3.58
C HIS A 168 29.46 -12.30 -2.41
N PRO A 169 30.16 -13.01 -1.51
CA PRO A 169 31.11 -12.40 -0.58
C PRO A 169 32.52 -12.26 -1.21
N PRO A 170 33.32 -11.22 -0.91
CA PRO A 170 33.04 -9.86 -0.43
C PRO A 170 32.90 -8.81 -1.56
N ASP A 171 33.01 -9.21 -2.82
CA ASP A 171 33.11 -8.31 -3.98
C ASP A 171 31.85 -7.48 -4.29
N TRP A 172 30.71 -7.85 -3.70
CA TRP A 172 29.43 -7.16 -3.92
C TRP A 172 29.06 -6.33 -2.71
N VAL A 173 29.24 -5.01 -2.84
CA VAL A 173 28.60 -4.04 -1.97
C VAL A 173 27.07 -4.19 -1.98
N THR A 174 26.40 -3.89 -0.87
CA THR A 174 24.93 -4.02 -0.69
C THR A 174 24.14 -3.49 -1.88
N ILE A 175 24.50 -2.32 -2.40
CA ILE A 175 23.80 -1.69 -3.52
C ILE A 175 23.88 -2.51 -4.82
N ARG A 176 24.98 -3.22 -5.07
CA ARG A 176 25.17 -4.08 -6.25
C ARG A 176 24.25 -5.31 -6.18
N ALA A 177 24.14 -5.93 -5.01
CA ALA A 177 23.22 -7.05 -4.78
C ALA A 177 21.76 -6.65 -5.05
N VAL A 178 21.38 -5.44 -4.61
CA VAL A 178 20.03 -4.89 -4.82
C VAL A 178 19.78 -4.57 -6.30
N TYR A 179 20.71 -3.91 -6.99
CA TYR A 179 20.56 -3.63 -8.42
C TYR A 179 20.46 -4.90 -9.27
N ASN A 180 21.28 -5.91 -8.98
CA ASN A 180 21.24 -7.16 -9.71
C ASN A 180 19.90 -7.90 -9.48
N ALA A 181 19.43 -7.93 -8.24
CA ALA A 181 18.13 -8.51 -7.92
C ALA A 181 16.99 -7.81 -8.65
N TYR A 182 17.01 -6.48 -8.66
CA TYR A 182 16.04 -5.67 -9.38
C TYR A 182 16.05 -5.94 -10.89
N ALA A 183 17.25 -5.97 -11.49
CA ALA A 183 17.45 -6.21 -12.91
C ALA A 183 16.98 -7.60 -13.36
N LYS A 184 17.07 -8.62 -12.50
CA LYS A 184 16.59 -9.97 -12.81
C LYS A 184 15.07 -10.13 -12.65
N THR A 185 14.43 -9.31 -11.80
CA THR A 185 13.05 -9.57 -11.36
C THR A 185 12.08 -8.47 -11.76
N LEU A 186 12.21 -7.28 -11.16
CA LEU A 186 11.24 -6.20 -11.21
C LEU A 186 11.41 -5.28 -12.41
N ILE A 187 12.62 -5.16 -12.98
CA ILE A 187 12.89 -4.18 -14.06
C ILE A 187 12.00 -4.36 -15.28
N LYS A 188 11.62 -5.61 -15.61
CA LYS A 188 10.76 -5.91 -16.76
C LYS A 188 9.31 -5.43 -16.59
N TRP A 189 8.94 -5.05 -15.36
CA TRP A 189 7.60 -4.60 -14.97
C TRP A 189 7.55 -3.12 -14.59
N HIS A 190 8.70 -2.44 -14.60
CA HIS A 190 8.81 -1.03 -14.21
C HIS A 190 9.43 -0.23 -15.35
N ASP A 191 8.86 0.94 -15.64
CA ASP A 191 9.32 1.79 -16.76
C ASP A 191 10.64 2.55 -16.46
N GLU A 192 11.14 2.59 -15.21
CA GLU A 192 12.42 3.23 -14.85
C GLU A 192 13.11 2.64 -13.58
N LYS A 193 14.38 3.00 -13.33
CA LYS A 193 15.20 2.56 -12.16
C LYS A 193 14.59 3.07 -10.83
N ILE A 194 13.96 2.18 -10.06
CA ILE A 194 13.44 2.46 -8.70
C ILE A 194 14.54 2.73 -7.67
N LEU A 195 15.77 2.29 -7.94
CA LEU A 195 16.88 2.41 -7.02
C LEU A 195 17.61 3.75 -7.18
N GLY A 196 17.27 4.70 -6.31
CA GLY A 196 18.05 5.92 -6.10
C GLY A 196 19.39 5.60 -5.41
N ASN A 197 20.44 6.34 -5.77
CA ASN A 197 21.82 6.17 -5.24
C ASN A 197 21.98 6.56 -3.75
N LYS A 198 20.89 6.65 -2.98
CA LYS A 198 20.92 7.24 -1.64
C LYS A 198 20.93 6.14 -0.57
N TYR A 199 22.13 5.93 -0.03
CA TYR A 199 22.45 5.13 1.15
C TYR A 199 22.20 3.61 1.01
N ALA A 200 23.29 2.86 0.97
CA ALA A 200 23.29 1.43 1.29
C ALA A 200 24.25 1.23 2.47
N ARG A 201 23.75 0.63 3.56
CA ARG A 201 24.58 0.26 4.71
C ARG A 201 25.69 -0.70 4.25
N GLU A 202 26.87 -0.59 4.85
CA GLU A 202 27.97 -1.52 4.63
C GLU A 202 27.49 -2.96 4.83
N LYS A 203 27.89 -3.86 3.92
CA LYS A 203 27.33 -5.23 3.84
C LYS A 203 27.49 -5.97 5.17
N ASP A 204 28.67 -5.89 5.80
CA ASP A 204 28.93 -6.61 7.04
C ASP A 204 28.08 -6.10 8.21
N LEU A 205 27.91 -4.78 8.30
CA LEU A 205 27.04 -4.17 9.31
C LEU A 205 25.57 -4.54 9.06
N LEU A 206 25.14 -4.57 7.80
CA LEU A 206 23.80 -5.02 7.42
C LEU A 206 23.56 -6.48 7.82
N LEU A 207 24.48 -7.37 7.47
CA LEU A 207 24.41 -8.81 7.80
C LEU A 207 24.37 -9.03 9.32
N LYS A 208 25.19 -8.31 10.09
CA LYS A 208 25.17 -8.37 11.55
C LYS A 208 23.84 -7.92 12.14
N VAL A 209 23.23 -6.87 11.58
CA VAL A 209 21.95 -6.34 12.09
C VAL A 209 20.76 -7.24 11.75
N ILE A 210 20.74 -7.85 10.55
CA ILE A 210 19.66 -8.75 10.16
C ILE A 210 19.83 -10.15 10.76
N GLY A 211 21.06 -10.61 10.96
CA GLY A 211 21.37 -11.90 11.57
C GLY A 211 21.25 -11.93 13.09
N GLY A 212 21.52 -10.80 13.75
CA GLY A 212 21.64 -10.79 15.21
C GLY A 212 22.74 -11.76 15.65
N ASN A 213 22.40 -12.67 16.57
CA ASN A 213 23.27 -13.76 17.02
C ASN A 213 23.11 -15.07 16.22
N GLY A 214 22.24 -15.09 15.20
CA GLY A 214 21.95 -16.26 14.37
C GLY A 214 22.88 -16.42 13.17
N ASP A 215 22.78 -17.59 12.51
CA ASP A 215 23.43 -17.84 11.23
C ASP A 215 22.67 -17.14 10.10
N VAL A 216 23.02 -15.88 9.84
CA VAL A 216 22.38 -15.07 8.80
C VAL A 216 22.48 -15.70 7.40
N MET A 217 23.55 -16.44 7.10
CA MET A 217 23.75 -17.03 5.78
C MET A 217 22.87 -18.27 5.62
N GLY A 218 22.82 -19.13 6.64
CA GLY A 218 21.90 -20.27 6.72
C GLY A 218 20.44 -19.83 6.74
N ASP A 219 20.12 -18.73 7.43
CA ASP A 219 18.77 -18.17 7.44
C ASP A 219 18.33 -17.65 6.07
N MET A 220 19.22 -16.94 5.37
CA MET A 220 18.97 -16.52 3.98
C MET A 220 18.77 -17.71 3.06
N GLU A 221 19.59 -18.76 3.21
CA GLU A 221 19.46 -20.01 2.47
C GLU A 221 18.09 -20.67 2.71
N ASN A 222 17.73 -20.84 3.98
CA ASN A 222 16.46 -21.44 4.38
C ASN A 222 15.27 -20.64 3.86
N PHE A 223 15.36 -19.30 3.95
CA PHE A 223 14.35 -18.40 3.41
C PHE A 223 14.19 -18.57 1.90
N CYS A 224 15.30 -18.48 1.15
CA CYS A 224 15.29 -18.62 -0.31
C CYS A 224 14.77 -20.00 -0.74
N THR A 225 15.21 -21.07 -0.08
CA THR A 225 14.82 -22.45 -0.38
C THR A 225 13.34 -22.71 -0.09
N SER A 226 12.81 -22.11 0.98
CA SER A 226 11.41 -22.27 1.39
C SER A 226 10.44 -21.41 0.56
N PHE A 227 10.81 -20.17 0.22
CA PHE A 227 9.95 -19.27 -0.55
C PHE A 227 9.92 -19.59 -2.05
N THR A 228 11.04 -19.99 -2.65
CA THR A 228 11.13 -20.26 -4.10
C THR A 228 10.03 -21.19 -4.63
N PRO A 229 9.74 -22.37 -4.02
CA PRO A 229 8.67 -23.24 -4.52
C PRO A 229 7.27 -22.65 -4.33
N LEU A 230 7.05 -21.78 -3.34
CA LEU A 230 5.77 -21.07 -3.17
C LEU A 230 5.56 -20.06 -4.32
N LEU A 231 6.61 -19.30 -4.65
CA LEU A 231 6.56 -18.32 -5.74
C LEU A 231 6.39 -19.00 -7.09
N LYS A 232 7.08 -20.12 -7.31
CA LYS A 232 6.90 -20.94 -8.52
C LYS A 232 5.45 -21.38 -8.68
N GLN A 233 4.84 -21.89 -7.62
CA GLN A 233 3.43 -22.31 -7.64
C GLN A 233 2.49 -21.12 -7.90
N ASN A 234 2.79 -19.93 -7.38
CA ASN A 234 2.02 -18.72 -7.67
C ASN A 234 2.12 -18.35 -9.16
N HIS A 235 3.33 -18.33 -9.73
CA HIS A 235 3.53 -18.06 -11.16
C HIS A 235 2.81 -19.08 -12.05
N GLU A 236 2.87 -20.37 -11.71
CA GLU A 236 2.15 -21.43 -12.43
C GLU A 236 0.63 -21.22 -12.38
N PHE A 237 0.09 -20.83 -11.22
CA PHE A 237 -1.34 -20.56 -11.07
C PHE A 237 -1.79 -19.27 -11.77
N LEU A 238 -0.93 -18.24 -11.77
CA LEU A 238 -1.19 -16.93 -12.37
C LEU A 238 -0.88 -16.88 -13.88
N ALA A 239 -0.43 -17.99 -14.46
CA ALA A 239 -0.18 -18.11 -15.89
C ALA A 239 -1.45 -17.74 -16.68
N GLY A 240 -1.38 -16.67 -17.47
CA GLY A 240 -2.53 -16.09 -18.21
C GLY A 240 -3.13 -14.82 -17.59
N VAL A 241 -2.80 -14.51 -16.33
CA VAL A 241 -3.08 -13.23 -15.64
C VAL A 241 -1.81 -12.37 -15.54
N ASP A 242 -0.65 -12.95 -15.85
CA ASP A 242 0.67 -12.30 -15.74
C ASP A 242 0.95 -11.14 -16.71
N ASP A 243 0.21 -11.07 -17.82
CA ASP A 243 0.30 -9.96 -18.80
C ASP A 243 -0.34 -8.65 -18.32
N LEU A 244 -0.74 -8.58 -17.03
CA LEU A 244 -1.07 -7.35 -16.32
C LEU A 244 0.17 -6.44 -16.14
N LYS A 245 0.79 -6.01 -17.26
CA LYS A 245 1.74 -4.90 -17.31
C LYS A 245 1.10 -3.61 -16.83
N LEU A 246 -0.21 -3.42 -17.03
CA LEU A 246 -0.84 -2.10 -16.95
C LEU A 246 -1.35 -1.68 -15.57
N PHE A 247 -1.64 -2.58 -14.64
CA PHE A 247 -2.48 -2.17 -13.51
C PHE A 247 -1.74 -1.48 -12.36
N ARG A 248 -0.45 -1.78 -12.18
CA ARG A 248 0.40 -1.09 -11.18
C ARG A 248 1.53 -0.29 -11.81
N ALA A 249 1.81 -0.44 -13.10
CA ALA A 249 2.55 0.59 -13.83
C ALA A 249 1.83 1.94 -13.75
N SER A 250 0.49 1.95 -13.56
CA SER A 250 -0.28 3.17 -13.25
C SER A 250 -0.25 3.61 -11.76
N LEU A 251 -0.06 2.69 -10.81
CA LEU A 251 0.26 3.04 -9.40
C LEU A 251 1.72 3.49 -9.21
N VAL A 252 2.56 3.17 -10.19
CA VAL A 252 3.93 3.66 -10.37
C VAL A 252 3.95 4.74 -11.49
N ALA A 253 2.81 5.14 -12.06
CA ALA A 253 2.81 6.08 -13.18
C ALA A 253 3.21 7.46 -12.67
N LYS A 254 4.39 7.83 -13.17
CA LYS A 254 4.97 9.17 -13.15
C LYS A 254 5.18 9.74 -11.76
N VAL A 255 6.28 9.35 -11.14
CA VAL A 255 7.26 10.40 -10.85
C VAL A 255 7.91 10.67 -12.20
N PRO A 256 7.72 11.84 -12.84
CA PRO A 256 8.73 12.27 -13.79
C PRO A 256 10.04 12.24 -13.02
N SER A 257 10.95 11.35 -13.43
CA SER A 257 12.38 11.54 -13.23
C SER A 257 12.74 12.88 -13.88
N MET A 258 12.49 13.95 -13.12
CA MET A 258 13.10 15.25 -13.28
C MET A 258 14.18 15.34 -12.20
N CYS A 259 15.21 14.50 -12.30
CA CYS A 259 16.51 15.17 -12.41
C CYS A 259 16.37 16.10 -13.62
N PRO A 260 16.51 17.43 -13.47
CA PRO A 260 16.23 18.37 -14.54
C PRO A 260 16.94 17.95 -15.84
N LYS A 261 16.22 17.36 -16.79
CA LYS A 261 16.52 17.59 -18.20
C LYS A 261 16.31 19.09 -18.35
N LYS A 262 17.41 19.86 -18.34
CA LYS A 262 17.47 21.33 -18.40
C LYS A 262 16.11 21.98 -18.11
N ARG A 263 15.84 22.26 -16.82
CA ARG A 263 14.69 23.05 -16.36
C ARG A 263 14.48 24.20 -17.35
N LYS A 264 13.27 24.33 -17.90
CA LYS A 264 12.86 25.65 -18.42
C LYS A 264 13.02 26.61 -17.26
N MET A 265 13.91 27.59 -17.42
CA MET A 265 14.18 28.59 -16.38
C MET A 265 12.85 29.26 -16.00
N GLY A 266 12.52 29.32 -14.70
CA GLY A 266 11.47 30.21 -14.16
C GLY A 266 10.12 29.61 -13.70
N LYS A 267 10.01 28.34 -13.27
CA LYS A 267 8.74 27.78 -12.72
C LYS A 267 8.95 27.05 -11.39
N THR A 268 7.97 27.17 -10.46
CA THR A 268 7.95 26.50 -9.14
C THR A 268 7.58 25.01 -9.25
N MET A 269 7.67 24.25 -8.16
CA MET A 269 7.18 22.86 -8.11
C MET A 269 5.64 22.74 -8.19
N PHE A 270 4.90 23.84 -8.00
CA PHE A 270 3.43 23.86 -8.11
C PHE A 270 2.94 23.98 -9.55
N ALA A 271 3.76 24.50 -10.46
CA ALA A 271 3.37 24.81 -11.82
C ALA A 271 2.66 23.64 -12.55
N PRO A 272 3.12 22.38 -12.48
CA PRO A 272 2.43 21.28 -13.14
C PRO A 272 1.01 21.01 -12.61
N ALA A 273 0.79 21.20 -11.30
CA ALA A 273 -0.53 21.04 -10.70
C ALA A 273 -1.44 22.23 -11.03
N LEU A 274 -0.89 23.45 -11.05
CA LEU A 274 -1.62 24.66 -11.43
C LEU A 274 -2.06 24.63 -12.90
N GLU A 275 -1.23 24.13 -13.81
CA GLU A 275 -1.59 23.94 -15.23
C GLU A 275 -2.82 23.02 -15.40
N GLU A 276 -2.94 21.96 -14.58
CA GLU A 276 -4.13 21.10 -14.59
C GLU A 276 -5.34 21.80 -13.95
N LEU A 277 -5.12 22.56 -12.88
CA LEU A 277 -6.18 23.30 -12.19
C LEU A 277 -6.79 24.41 -13.03
N GLU A 278 -6.02 25.04 -13.93
CA GLU A 278 -6.53 26.02 -14.89
C GLU A 278 -7.55 25.41 -15.86
N SER A 279 -7.42 24.12 -16.15
CA SER A 279 -8.29 23.36 -17.06
C SER A 279 -9.25 22.43 -16.33
N VAL A 280 -9.39 22.54 -15.00
CA VAL A 280 -10.18 21.59 -14.18
C VAL A 280 -11.69 21.71 -14.38
N LYS A 281 -12.15 22.82 -14.93
CA LYS A 281 -13.56 23.10 -15.21
C LYS A 281 -13.82 23.11 -16.70
N SER A 282 -14.93 22.50 -17.11
CA SER A 282 -15.49 22.66 -18.46
C SER A 282 -16.06 24.07 -18.67
N GLU A 283 -16.45 24.38 -19.91
CA GLU A 283 -17.23 25.59 -20.23
C GLU A 283 -18.55 25.67 -19.44
N SER A 284 -19.18 24.52 -19.18
CA SER A 284 -20.37 24.37 -18.33
C SER A 284 -20.09 24.47 -16.83
N LYS A 285 -18.85 24.75 -16.42
CA LYS A 285 -18.37 24.80 -15.03
C LYS A 285 -18.45 23.47 -14.27
N GLU A 286 -18.50 22.35 -14.97
CA GLU A 286 -18.45 21.01 -14.39
C GLU A 286 -17.00 20.59 -14.14
N ILE A 287 -16.74 19.77 -13.11
CA ILE A 287 -15.39 19.31 -12.78
C ILE A 287 -14.99 18.20 -13.76
N LEU A 288 -13.94 18.43 -14.54
CA LEU A 288 -13.37 17.44 -15.46
C LEU A 288 -12.53 16.42 -14.68
N THR A 289 -12.91 15.15 -14.75
CA THR A 289 -12.31 14.05 -13.98
C THR A 289 -10.81 13.97 -14.19
N LYS A 290 -10.36 14.01 -15.44
CA LYS A 290 -8.95 13.87 -15.80
C LYS A 290 -8.09 14.97 -15.17
N HIS A 291 -8.46 16.23 -15.38
CA HIS A 291 -7.72 17.38 -14.87
C HIS A 291 -7.72 17.43 -13.33
N PHE A 292 -8.85 17.10 -12.70
CA PHE A 292 -8.94 17.02 -11.24
C PHE A 292 -7.97 15.96 -10.68
N LEU A 293 -7.99 14.74 -11.21
CA LEU A 293 -7.12 13.65 -10.76
C LEU A 293 -5.65 13.91 -11.04
N GLU A 294 -5.32 14.47 -12.21
CA GLU A 294 -3.94 14.86 -12.54
C GLU A 294 -3.42 15.98 -11.64
N SER A 295 -4.25 16.97 -11.27
CA SER A 295 -3.84 17.99 -10.31
C SER A 295 -3.50 17.40 -8.93
N CYS A 296 -4.30 16.44 -8.45
CA CYS A 296 -4.06 15.70 -7.20
C CYS A 296 -2.78 14.84 -7.27
N ASN A 297 -2.43 14.31 -8.45
CA ASN A 297 -1.20 13.56 -8.64
C ASN A 297 0.03 14.47 -8.71
N LYS A 298 -0.08 15.58 -9.45
CA LYS A 298 1.03 16.50 -9.72
C LYS A 298 1.43 17.36 -8.52
N ILE A 299 0.62 17.45 -7.47
CA ILE A 299 1.00 18.11 -6.22
C ILE A 299 1.85 17.22 -5.29
N LEU A 300 1.85 15.90 -5.51
CA LEU A 300 2.60 14.95 -4.67
C LEU A 300 4.11 15.19 -4.58
N PRO A 301 4.83 15.69 -5.62
CA PRO A 301 6.23 16.06 -5.49
C PRO A 301 6.47 17.16 -4.46
N VAL A 302 5.58 18.14 -4.33
CA VAL A 302 5.66 19.17 -3.27
C VAL A 302 5.49 18.53 -1.90
N LEU A 303 4.51 17.64 -1.75
CA LEU A 303 4.26 16.94 -0.49
C LEU A 303 5.42 16.00 -0.10
N ALA A 304 6.10 15.41 -1.07
CA ALA A 304 7.26 14.56 -0.82
C ALA A 304 8.41 15.32 -0.13
N GLU A 305 8.47 16.65 -0.25
CA GLU A 305 9.47 17.49 0.41
C GLU A 305 9.29 17.61 1.92
N PHE A 306 8.08 17.33 2.43
CA PHE A 306 7.82 17.18 3.88
C PHE A 306 8.26 15.80 4.42
N GLY A 307 8.79 14.91 3.56
CA GLY A 307 9.34 13.63 3.97
C GLY A 307 8.33 12.67 4.59
N THR A 308 8.74 11.94 5.62
CA THR A 308 7.97 10.85 6.25
C THR A 308 6.73 11.34 6.99
N ALA A 309 6.70 12.61 7.43
CA ALA A 309 5.61 13.17 8.23
C ALA A 309 4.26 13.21 7.50
N VAL A 310 4.27 13.52 6.21
CA VAL A 310 3.06 13.54 5.37
C VAL A 310 2.92 12.29 4.50
N TYR A 311 3.82 11.31 4.65
CA TYR A 311 3.81 10.10 3.84
C TYR A 311 2.45 9.38 3.83
N PRO A 312 1.76 9.18 4.98
CA PRO A 312 0.43 8.55 4.98
C PRO A 312 -0.57 9.29 4.08
N VAL A 313 -0.57 10.62 4.13
CA VAL A 313 -1.43 11.47 3.29
C VAL A 313 -1.08 11.29 1.81
N THR A 314 0.20 11.34 1.45
CA THR A 314 0.62 11.14 0.05
C THR A 314 0.29 9.75 -0.48
N PHE A 315 0.34 8.73 0.38
CA PHE A 315 -0.02 7.36 0.03
C PHE A 315 -1.52 7.23 -0.22
N ASP A 316 -2.35 7.83 0.63
CA ASP A 316 -3.81 7.82 0.47
C ASP A 316 -4.24 8.60 -0.78
N ILE A 317 -3.67 9.78 -1.03
CA ILE A 317 -3.93 10.56 -2.25
C ILE A 317 -3.62 9.71 -3.49
N ARG A 318 -2.41 9.12 -3.57
CA ARG A 318 -2.01 8.25 -4.69
C ARG A 318 -2.97 7.10 -4.90
N THR A 319 -3.29 6.41 -3.82
CA THR A 319 -4.16 5.22 -3.88
C THR A 319 -5.56 5.60 -4.34
N CYS A 320 -6.11 6.72 -3.88
CA CYS A 320 -7.43 7.18 -4.29
C CYS A 320 -7.44 7.68 -5.74
N VAL A 321 -6.43 8.45 -6.15
CA VAL A 321 -6.30 8.94 -7.54
C VAL A 321 -6.27 7.79 -8.53
N VAL A 322 -5.44 6.78 -8.31
CA VAL A 322 -5.37 5.61 -9.20
C VAL A 322 -6.72 4.90 -9.29
N ARG A 323 -7.40 4.72 -8.15
CA ARG A 323 -8.71 4.06 -8.14
C ARG A 323 -9.73 4.83 -8.98
N LEU A 324 -9.76 6.16 -8.85
CA LEU A 324 -10.66 7.00 -9.64
C LEU A 324 -10.26 7.06 -11.12
N GLN A 325 -8.95 7.07 -11.42
CA GLN A 325 -8.44 6.99 -12.79
C GLN A 325 -8.81 5.65 -13.45
N TYR A 326 -8.85 4.57 -12.69
CA TYR A 326 -9.31 3.28 -13.18
C TYR A 326 -10.79 3.33 -13.58
N GLY A 327 -11.65 3.84 -12.70
CA GLY A 327 -13.06 4.03 -13.02
C GLY A 327 -13.25 4.91 -14.26
N TYR A 328 -12.50 6.02 -14.35
CA TYR A 328 -12.49 6.90 -15.53
C TYR A 328 -12.07 6.15 -16.81
N SER A 329 -11.04 5.31 -16.75
CA SER A 329 -10.50 4.60 -17.92
C SER A 329 -11.45 3.54 -18.49
N SER A 330 -12.44 3.10 -17.72
CA SER A 330 -13.44 2.14 -18.19
C SER A 330 -14.37 2.71 -19.27
N ASP A 331 -14.69 4.01 -19.18
CA ASP A 331 -15.40 4.77 -20.20
C ASP A 331 -15.11 6.28 -20.04
N PRO A 332 -14.03 6.78 -20.66
CA PRO A 332 -13.62 8.18 -20.52
C PRO A 332 -14.67 9.18 -21.01
N SER A 333 -15.54 8.76 -21.95
CA SER A 333 -16.60 9.60 -22.50
C SER A 333 -17.73 9.79 -21.49
N LYS A 334 -18.15 8.70 -20.85
CA LYS A 334 -19.19 8.69 -19.82
C LYS A 334 -18.73 9.31 -18.50
N PHE A 335 -17.46 9.12 -18.16
CA PHE A 335 -16.88 9.57 -16.89
C PHE A 335 -16.02 10.83 -17.05
N ASN A 336 -16.23 11.60 -18.12
CA ASN A 336 -15.54 12.87 -18.36
C ASN A 336 -15.72 13.86 -17.20
N TYR A 337 -16.90 13.84 -16.57
CA TYR A 337 -17.21 14.67 -15.40
C TYR A 337 -17.10 13.88 -14.10
N LEU A 338 -16.51 14.50 -13.08
CA LEU A 338 -16.15 13.85 -11.82
C LEU A 338 -17.37 13.26 -11.10
N PHE A 339 -18.51 13.92 -11.16
CA PHE A 339 -19.73 13.45 -10.51
C PHE A 339 -20.37 12.29 -11.25
N SER A 340 -20.28 12.23 -12.58
CA SER A 340 -20.75 11.09 -13.37
C SER A 340 -20.01 9.80 -13.03
N LEU A 341 -18.72 9.89 -12.69
CA LEU A 341 -17.91 8.77 -12.21
C LEU A 341 -18.48 8.16 -10.93
N VAL A 342 -18.99 8.99 -10.03
CA VAL A 342 -19.49 8.57 -8.71
C VAL A 342 -20.98 8.20 -8.74
N GLN A 343 -21.79 8.90 -9.53
CA GLN A 343 -23.23 8.62 -9.67
C GLN A 343 -23.52 7.23 -10.27
N PHE A 344 -22.65 6.72 -11.14
CA PHE A 344 -22.85 5.40 -11.75
C PHE A 344 -22.93 4.27 -10.72
N GLU A 345 -22.27 4.41 -9.58
CA GLU A 345 -22.33 3.45 -8.47
C GLU A 345 -23.64 3.49 -7.67
N THR A 346 -24.43 4.56 -7.81
CA THR A 346 -25.68 4.77 -7.06
C THR A 346 -26.93 4.30 -7.79
N LEU A 347 -26.80 3.79 -9.02
CA LEU A 347 -27.91 3.24 -9.80
C LEU A 347 -28.31 1.83 -9.30
N PRO A 348 -29.61 1.56 -9.06
CA PRO A 348 -30.09 0.34 -8.40
C PRO A 348 -30.15 -0.90 -9.33
N SER A 349 -29.13 -1.18 -10.15
CA SER A 349 -29.11 -2.42 -10.92
C SER A 349 -27.73 -3.07 -11.04
N LYS A 350 -27.63 -4.26 -10.44
CA LYS A 350 -26.69 -5.39 -10.65
C LYS A 350 -25.68 -5.74 -9.55
N PHE A 351 -25.44 -4.93 -8.53
CA PHE A 351 -24.50 -5.33 -7.47
C PHE A 351 -25.22 -5.65 -6.15
N ASN A 352 -25.29 -6.95 -5.85
CA ASN A 352 -25.87 -7.49 -4.63
C ASN A 352 -25.04 -7.04 -3.40
N TYR A 353 -25.73 -6.35 -2.49
CA TYR A 353 -25.38 -5.98 -1.12
C TYR A 353 -24.15 -6.68 -0.50
N SER A 354 -23.01 -5.97 -0.38
CA SER A 354 -22.01 -6.14 0.70
C SER A 354 -20.79 -5.19 0.64
N SER A 355 -20.52 -4.51 -0.48
CA SER A 355 -19.35 -3.63 -0.63
C SER A 355 -19.74 -2.14 -0.69
N TYR A 356 -18.96 -1.28 -0.03
CA TYR A 356 -19.06 0.18 -0.16
C TYR A 356 -18.85 0.58 -1.63
N PRO A 357 -19.55 1.62 -2.15
CA PRO A 357 -19.25 2.14 -3.47
C PRO A 357 -17.82 2.72 -3.49
N PHE A 358 -16.98 2.16 -4.36
CA PHE A 358 -15.53 2.17 -4.29
C PHE A 358 -14.94 3.49 -4.79
N GLU A 359 -15.52 4.09 -5.83
CA GLU A 359 -15.17 5.41 -6.36
C GLU A 359 -15.72 6.52 -5.44
N THR A 360 -16.94 6.38 -4.94
CA THR A 360 -17.54 7.30 -3.95
C THR A 360 -16.68 7.40 -2.69
N PHE A 361 -16.27 6.26 -2.14
CA PHE A 361 -15.37 6.21 -0.99
C PHE A 361 -14.00 6.82 -1.30
N SER A 362 -13.44 6.50 -2.47
CA SER A 362 -12.13 7.01 -2.89
C SER A 362 -12.15 8.52 -3.10
N LEU A 363 -13.23 9.08 -3.66
CA LEU A 363 -13.38 10.52 -3.83
C LEU A 363 -13.53 11.23 -2.48
N ALA A 364 -14.32 10.67 -1.55
CA ALA A 364 -14.44 11.22 -0.21
C ALA A 364 -13.08 11.26 0.52
N LEU A 365 -12.34 10.14 0.52
CA LEU A 365 -11.03 10.06 1.17
C LEU A 365 -9.99 10.97 0.49
N LEU A 366 -9.98 11.04 -0.84
CA LEU A 366 -9.12 11.96 -1.59
C LEU A 366 -9.41 13.41 -1.16
N THR A 367 -10.68 13.79 -1.11
CA THR A 367 -11.10 15.15 -0.74
C THR A 367 -10.68 15.50 0.68
N ARG A 368 -10.78 14.57 1.65
CA ARG A 368 -10.29 14.78 3.02
C ARG A 368 -8.77 14.98 3.09
N ASN A 369 -8.01 14.22 2.31
CA ASN A 369 -6.56 14.38 2.25
C ASN A 369 -6.16 15.70 1.57
N MET A 370 -6.90 16.10 0.53
CA MET A 370 -6.67 17.38 -0.13
C MET A 370 -7.06 18.58 0.74
N ASP A 371 -8.07 18.44 1.61
CA ASP A 371 -8.43 19.46 2.61
C ASP A 371 -7.27 19.70 3.58
N PHE A 372 -6.62 18.64 4.06
CA PHE A 372 -5.36 18.75 4.81
C PHE A 372 -4.26 19.45 4.02
N VAL A 373 -4.07 19.12 2.74
CA VAL A 373 -3.03 19.73 1.89
C VAL A 373 -3.28 21.23 1.71
N VAL A 374 -4.54 21.63 1.49
CA VAL A 374 -4.93 23.04 1.37
C VAL A 374 -4.70 23.79 2.68
N GLU A 375 -5.05 23.20 3.82
CA GLU A 375 -4.80 23.80 5.14
C GLU A 375 -3.30 23.88 5.45
N LEU A 376 -2.52 22.88 5.07
CA LEU A 376 -1.06 22.88 5.21
C LEU A 376 -0.44 24.04 4.46
N PHE A 377 -0.83 24.21 3.21
CA PHE A 377 -0.40 25.31 2.37
C PHE A 377 -0.87 26.68 2.88
N ARG A 378 -2.08 26.77 3.41
CA ARG A 378 -2.58 27.99 4.07
C ARG A 378 -1.73 28.35 5.29
N ASN A 379 -1.42 27.38 6.15
CA ASN A 379 -0.57 27.61 7.32
C ASN A 379 0.84 28.10 6.94
N LEU A 380 1.43 27.61 5.83
CA LEU A 380 2.72 28.09 5.34
C LEU A 380 2.69 29.56 4.86
N LEU A 381 1.53 30.04 4.40
CA LEU A 381 1.31 31.43 3.99
C LEU A 381 1.05 32.34 5.18
N GLU A 382 0.19 31.91 6.10
CA GLU A 382 -0.31 32.72 7.21
C GLU A 382 0.67 32.80 8.38
N HIS A 383 1.53 31.79 8.54
CA HIS A 383 2.49 31.66 9.63
C HIS A 383 3.93 31.52 9.10
N PRO A 384 4.52 32.59 8.54
CA PRO A 384 5.89 32.56 8.03
C PRO A 384 6.94 32.22 9.11
N GLU A 385 6.60 32.41 10.39
CA GLU A 385 7.41 32.11 11.55
C GLU A 385 7.38 30.62 11.96
N TRP A 386 6.42 29.84 11.46
CA TRP A 386 6.27 28.43 11.84
C TRP A 386 7.26 27.52 11.12
N PHE A 387 7.78 26.54 11.86
CA PHE A 387 8.43 25.40 11.24
C PHE A 387 7.43 24.57 10.44
N THR A 388 7.91 23.87 9.41
CA THR A 388 7.06 23.00 8.55
C THR A 388 6.27 21.97 9.35
N ILE A 389 6.84 21.46 10.45
CA ILE A 389 6.17 20.54 11.37
C ILE A 389 5.00 21.17 12.12
N GLU A 390 5.08 22.45 12.49
CA GLU A 390 4.02 23.16 13.20
C GLU A 390 2.83 23.38 12.27
N ALA A 391 3.10 23.84 11.04
CA ALA A 391 2.10 23.93 9.98
C ALA A 391 1.42 22.57 9.75
N CYS A 392 2.18 21.47 9.62
CA CYS A 392 1.61 20.12 9.48
C CYS A 392 0.73 19.69 10.66
N LYS A 393 1.18 19.91 11.90
CA LYS A 393 0.44 19.51 13.10
C LYS A 393 -0.89 20.25 13.21
N ASP A 394 -0.87 21.55 12.99
CA ASP A 394 -2.07 22.37 13.04
C ASP A 394 -3.07 21.97 11.93
N SER A 395 -2.59 21.80 10.69
CA SER A 395 -3.45 21.37 9.58
C SER A 395 -4.07 19.99 9.83
N TYR A 396 -3.30 19.04 10.37
CA TYR A 396 -3.82 17.74 10.76
C TYR A 396 -4.91 17.88 11.83
N GLY A 397 -4.69 18.72 12.84
CA GLY A 397 -5.64 19.02 13.91
C GLY A 397 -6.96 19.58 13.40
N LYS A 398 -6.91 20.51 12.43
CA LYS A 398 -8.10 21.17 11.85
C LYS A 398 -8.86 20.30 10.84
N THR A 399 -8.22 19.30 10.25
CA THR A 399 -8.80 18.53 9.13
C THR A 399 -8.94 17.04 9.48
N LEU A 400 -7.91 16.24 9.20
CA LEU A 400 -7.93 14.78 9.29
C LEU A 400 -8.20 14.27 10.71
N LYS A 401 -7.70 14.94 11.75
CA LYS A 401 -7.94 14.55 13.15
C LYS A 401 -9.43 14.51 13.48
N ILE A 402 -10.16 15.59 13.14
CA ILE A 402 -11.61 15.70 13.37
C ILE A 402 -12.35 14.58 12.64
N TRP A 403 -11.97 14.32 11.39
CA TRP A 403 -12.58 13.26 10.60
C TRP A 403 -12.29 11.86 11.18
N LEU A 404 -11.05 11.58 11.60
CA LEU A 404 -10.65 10.31 12.19
C LEU A 404 -11.30 10.05 13.56
N GLU A 405 -11.36 11.06 14.43
CA GLU A 405 -11.95 10.96 15.77
C GLU A 405 -13.48 10.73 15.72
N ARG A 406 -14.17 11.26 14.70
CA ARG A 406 -15.59 10.99 14.47
C ARG A 406 -15.88 9.55 13.99
N LYS A 407 -14.87 8.77 13.59
CA LYS A 407 -15.04 7.42 13.02
C LYS A 407 -14.75 6.32 14.05
N LYS A 408 -15.72 5.98 14.90
CA LYS A 408 -15.58 4.90 15.91
C LYS A 408 -15.38 3.47 15.35
N TRP A 409 -15.48 3.22 14.04
CA TRP A 409 -15.27 1.91 13.41
C TRP A 409 -13.96 1.79 12.61
N PHE A 410 -13.26 2.91 12.39
CA PHE A 410 -12.00 2.94 11.66
C PHE A 410 -10.87 2.66 12.65
N ASN A 411 -10.08 1.61 12.39
CA ASN A 411 -9.13 1.01 13.33
C ASN A 411 -8.21 2.06 13.98
N PRO A 412 -8.11 2.13 15.33
CA PRO A 412 -7.27 3.09 16.05
C PRO A 412 -5.75 2.96 15.77
N ASN A 413 -5.35 1.98 14.95
CA ASN A 413 -3.98 1.69 14.53
C ASN A 413 -3.60 2.24 13.14
N LEU A 414 -4.33 3.23 12.59
CA LEU A 414 -3.85 3.91 11.38
C LEU A 414 -2.56 4.71 11.64
N PRO A 415 -1.63 4.76 10.66
CA PRO A 415 -0.35 5.46 10.80
C PRO A 415 -0.47 6.98 11.04
N LEU A 416 -1.66 7.56 10.87
CA LEU A 416 -1.91 9.00 11.07
C LEU A 416 -1.76 9.45 12.54
N LYS A 417 -1.78 8.53 13.52
CA LYS A 417 -1.35 8.82 14.91
C LYS A 417 0.15 9.15 15.03
N ARG A 418 0.90 9.04 13.95
CA ARG A 418 2.35 9.19 13.89
C ARG A 418 2.77 10.09 12.74
N VAL A 419 2.29 11.34 12.75
CA VAL A 419 3.12 12.45 12.26
C VAL A 419 4.30 12.54 13.25
N ILE A 420 5.30 11.68 13.06
CA ILE A 420 6.48 11.57 13.93
C ILE A 420 7.34 12.82 13.70
N PRO A 421 7.83 13.47 14.76
CA PRO A 421 8.59 14.74 14.72
C PRO A 421 9.99 14.66 14.08
N GLU A 422 10.30 13.63 13.30
CA GLU A 422 11.58 13.50 12.57
C GLU A 422 11.49 14.22 11.22
N LEU A 423 11.22 15.52 11.27
CA LEU A 423 11.25 16.40 10.11
C LEU A 423 12.55 17.23 10.18
N SER A 424 13.21 17.38 9.04
CA SER A 424 14.20 18.44 8.84
C SER A 424 13.50 19.78 9.10
N THR A 425 13.84 20.38 10.23
CA THR A 425 13.23 21.53 10.92
C THR A 425 13.46 22.88 10.24
N ASP A 426 13.80 22.93 8.95
CA ASP A 426 14.22 24.17 8.31
C ASP A 426 13.23 24.61 7.23
N ARG A 427 12.34 25.52 7.61
CA ARG A 427 11.33 26.13 6.71
C ARG A 427 11.99 26.79 5.52
N GLU A 428 13.10 27.50 5.71
CA GLU A 428 13.77 28.21 4.63
C GLU A 428 14.29 27.24 3.57
N LYS A 429 14.98 26.17 3.99
CA LYS A 429 15.42 25.10 3.08
C LYS A 429 14.27 24.42 2.36
N PHE A 430 13.15 24.23 3.04
CA PHE A 430 11.95 23.67 2.41
C PHE A 430 11.41 24.61 1.33
N MET A 431 11.20 25.89 1.67
CA MET A 431 10.66 26.90 0.75
C MET A 431 11.58 27.10 -0.47
N GLU A 432 12.89 27.23 -0.27
CA GLU A 432 13.88 27.34 -1.35
C GLU A 432 13.76 26.17 -2.34
N LYS A 433 13.54 24.96 -1.82
CA LYS A 433 13.46 23.74 -2.63
C LYS A 433 12.20 23.68 -3.49
N ILE A 434 11.06 24.11 -2.96
CA ILE A 434 9.78 24.13 -3.70
C ILE A 434 9.62 25.36 -4.61
N GLU A 435 10.34 26.44 -4.30
CA GLU A 435 10.37 27.71 -5.04
C GLU A 435 11.14 27.60 -6.36
N GLY A 436 12.36 27.04 -6.31
CA GLY A 436 13.24 27.04 -7.47
C GLY A 436 13.57 28.48 -7.91
N ASN A 437 13.02 28.92 -9.06
CA ASN A 437 13.24 30.26 -9.62
C ASN A 437 11.91 31.01 -9.87
N GLY A 438 10.82 30.66 -9.18
CA GLY A 438 9.49 31.27 -9.38
C GLY A 438 8.91 31.88 -8.10
N ASP A 439 7.66 32.38 -8.16
CA ASP A 439 6.93 32.90 -6.99
C ASP A 439 6.15 31.77 -6.29
N VAL A 440 6.80 31.12 -5.32
CA VAL A 440 6.18 30.02 -4.57
C VAL A 440 4.99 30.46 -3.74
N MET A 441 5.03 31.67 -3.17
CA MET A 441 3.96 32.15 -2.29
C MET A 441 2.71 32.48 -3.10
N GLY A 442 2.88 33.10 -4.28
CA GLY A 442 1.82 33.32 -5.24
C GLY A 442 1.20 32.02 -5.73
N ASP A 443 2.02 31.02 -6.05
CA ASP A 443 1.57 29.71 -6.52
C ASP A 443 0.82 28.91 -5.43
N ILE A 444 1.30 28.93 -4.19
CA ILE A 444 0.59 28.35 -3.03
C ILE A 444 -0.78 29.02 -2.88
N LYS A 445 -0.82 30.36 -2.89
CA LYS A 445 -2.07 31.13 -2.76
C LYS A 445 -3.04 30.79 -3.88
N LYS A 446 -2.55 30.72 -5.13
CA LYS A 446 -3.34 30.36 -6.31
C LYS A 446 -3.90 28.94 -6.18
N PHE A 447 -3.07 27.97 -5.79
CA PHE A 447 -3.49 26.60 -5.56
C PHE A 447 -4.63 26.53 -4.52
N CYS A 448 -4.45 27.14 -3.35
CA CYS A 448 -5.47 27.16 -2.31
C CYS A 448 -6.76 27.84 -2.77
N SER A 449 -6.67 28.93 -3.54
CA SER A 449 -7.84 29.67 -4.04
C SER A 449 -8.69 28.87 -5.03
N ILE A 450 -8.07 28.01 -5.84
CA ILE A 450 -8.77 27.18 -6.83
C ILE A 450 -9.25 25.87 -6.19
N PHE A 451 -8.43 25.24 -5.35
CA PHE A 451 -8.74 23.90 -4.83
C PHE A 451 -9.79 23.93 -3.71
N THR A 452 -9.81 24.98 -2.88
CA THR A 452 -10.81 25.14 -1.80
C THR A 452 -12.26 25.09 -2.31
N PRO A 453 -12.67 25.86 -3.34
CA PRO A 453 -14.04 25.77 -3.86
C PRO A 453 -14.35 24.41 -4.53
N LEU A 454 -13.37 23.75 -5.15
CA LEU A 454 -13.56 22.39 -5.69
C LEU A 454 -13.91 21.39 -4.59
N ILE A 455 -13.18 21.42 -3.47
CA ILE A 455 -13.47 20.58 -2.29
C ILE A 455 -14.91 20.80 -1.83
N LYS A 456 -15.34 22.07 -1.69
CA LYS A 456 -16.71 22.41 -1.25
C LYS A 456 -17.79 21.90 -2.21
N GLU A 457 -17.53 21.99 -3.51
CA GLU A 457 -18.46 21.50 -4.53
C GLU A 457 -18.59 19.97 -4.48
N ILE A 458 -17.45 19.26 -4.35
CA ILE A 458 -17.41 17.80 -4.17
C ILE A 458 -18.14 17.40 -2.89
N ASP A 459 -17.90 18.10 -1.78
CA ASP A 459 -18.57 17.82 -0.51
C ASP A 459 -20.09 18.00 -0.60
N LYS A 460 -20.54 19.09 -1.24
CA LYS A 460 -21.97 19.33 -1.47
C LYS A 460 -22.59 18.23 -2.32
N PHE A 461 -21.88 17.79 -3.37
CA PHE A 461 -22.32 16.67 -4.20
C PHE A 461 -22.38 15.36 -3.41
N LEU A 462 -21.33 15.01 -2.66
CA LEU A 462 -21.29 13.80 -1.83
C LEU A 462 -22.42 13.80 -0.78
N ALA A 463 -22.70 14.95 -0.16
CA ALA A 463 -23.81 15.10 0.78
C ALA A 463 -25.18 14.90 0.09
N SER A 464 -25.33 15.33 -1.16
CA SER A 464 -26.56 15.16 -1.95
C SER A 464 -26.87 13.71 -2.31
N LEU A 465 -25.88 12.80 -2.28
CA LEU A 465 -26.08 11.38 -2.58
C LEU A 465 -26.86 10.62 -1.50
N GLY A 466 -27.22 11.27 -0.39
CA GLY A 466 -28.39 10.93 0.43
C GLY A 466 -28.43 9.58 1.16
N SER A 467 -27.45 8.69 0.99
CA SER A 467 -27.47 7.40 1.67
C SER A 467 -26.95 7.51 3.12
N ASP A 468 -27.54 6.76 4.04
CA ASP A 468 -27.05 6.60 5.42
C ASP A 468 -25.57 6.18 5.48
N ARG A 469 -25.10 5.47 4.45
CA ARG A 469 -23.70 5.05 4.30
C ARG A 469 -22.78 6.18 3.84
N THR A 470 -23.28 7.13 3.06
CA THR A 470 -22.55 8.32 2.62
C THR A 470 -22.50 9.35 3.75
N LYS A 471 -23.57 9.50 4.54
CA LYS A 471 -23.56 10.25 5.82
C LYS A 471 -22.57 9.66 6.82
N LEU A 472 -22.50 8.33 6.93
CA LEU A 472 -21.45 7.65 7.71
C LEU A 472 -20.04 7.98 7.21
N LEU A 473 -19.85 8.27 5.91
CA LEU A 473 -18.57 8.66 5.30
C LEU A 473 -18.25 10.15 5.45
N ILE A 474 -19.27 11.01 5.46
CA ILE A 474 -19.16 12.47 5.50
C ILE A 474 -19.23 13.01 6.94
N ASP A 475 -20.23 12.61 7.72
CA ASP A 475 -20.57 13.19 9.02
C ASP A 475 -20.09 12.34 10.21
N GLY A 476 -19.92 11.03 10.01
CA GLY A 476 -19.41 10.10 11.04
C GLY A 476 -20.46 9.62 12.05
N GLU A 477 -21.72 10.02 11.93
CA GLU A 477 -22.80 9.53 12.77
C GLU A 477 -23.40 8.21 12.22
N ARG A 478 -23.75 7.28 13.13
CA ARG A 478 -24.56 6.11 12.77
C ARG A 478 -26.02 6.55 12.59
N PRO A 479 -26.77 5.93 11.68
CA PRO A 479 -28.23 6.02 11.71
C PRO A 479 -28.74 5.50 13.06
N SER A 480 -29.70 6.24 13.63
CA SER A 480 -30.47 5.85 14.83
C SER A 480 -31.29 4.59 14.59
#